data_AF-A0A026WQ92-F1
#
_entry.id   AF-A0A026WQ92-F1
#
_cell.length_a   1.000
_cell.length_b   1.000
_cell.length_c   1.000
_cell.angle_alpha   90.00
_cell.angle_beta   90.00
_cell.angle_gamma   90.00
#
_symmetry.space_group_name_H-M   'P 1'
#
loop_
_entity.id
_entity.type
_entity.pdbx_description
1 polymer ?
#
loop_
_entity_poly.entity_id
_entity_poly.type
_entity_poly.pdbx_seq_one_letter_code
_entity_poly.pdbx_strand_id
1 'polypeptide(L)'
;MSILNLLPAFSRLSVHTISNVRNISACTSPLYFRVSDALLGEPLKKKKRIDPMIIKAREERRKKRLEKQIKRLEKYVKQLKPIDEVEVPLKLMDEKEQRLRKPPSLSEEEMESRIILQKEWTRYKYRQYLEDAQAIDSILYSQQKALDELRAESEELYQEAIQMDLALLPHTTKGPVKTPVIKNYDSPDGEYINTTRKFEGEE
;
A
#
# COMPACT_ATOMS: atom_id res chain seq x y z
N MET A 1 31.41 -91.19 39.74
CA MET A 1 30.85 -89.95 40.32
C MET A 1 31.36 -88.78 39.48
N SER A 2 30.53 -88.28 38.56
CA SER A 2 30.91 -87.30 37.54
C SER A 2 30.74 -85.87 38.06
N ILE A 3 31.80 -85.05 37.94
CA ILE A 3 31.86 -83.64 38.36
C ILE A 3 31.13 -82.71 37.36
N LEU A 4 30.60 -83.24 36.24
CA LEU A 4 30.02 -82.45 35.14
C LEU A 4 28.59 -81.93 35.37
N ASN A 5 27.93 -82.27 36.50
CA ASN A 5 26.53 -81.91 36.75
C ASN A 5 26.31 -80.64 37.59
N LEU A 6 27.36 -79.88 37.93
CA LEU A 6 27.24 -78.68 38.78
C LEU A 6 27.05 -77.36 38.01
N LEU A 7 27.31 -77.32 36.70
CA LEU A 7 27.20 -76.10 35.89
C LEU A 7 25.78 -75.51 35.73
N PRO A 8 24.68 -76.28 35.60
CA PRO A 8 23.36 -75.68 35.42
C PRO A 8 22.81 -75.00 36.69
N ALA A 9 23.34 -75.33 37.87
CA ALA A 9 22.90 -74.78 39.16
C ALA A 9 23.29 -73.30 39.37
N PHE A 10 24.36 -72.82 38.70
CA PHE A 10 24.84 -71.45 38.86
C PHE A 10 24.26 -70.44 37.86
N SER A 11 23.45 -70.90 36.88
CA SER A 11 22.86 -70.02 35.86
C SER A 11 21.73 -69.12 36.38
N ARG A 12 21.20 -69.39 37.59
CA ARG A 12 20.11 -68.63 38.22
C ARG A 12 20.58 -67.53 39.19
N LEU A 13 21.89 -67.32 39.32
CA LEU A 13 22.49 -66.36 40.25
C LEU A 13 22.89 -65.01 39.60
N SER A 14 22.52 -64.74 38.35
CA SER A 14 22.87 -63.46 37.71
C SER A 14 21.92 -62.33 38.15
N VAL A 15 22.45 -61.41 38.98
CA VAL A 15 21.78 -60.17 39.45
C VAL A 15 21.85 -59.06 38.39
N HIS A 16 21.91 -59.39 37.10
CA HIS A 16 21.83 -58.40 36.02
C HIS A 16 20.48 -58.52 35.31
N THR A 17 19.53 -57.69 35.72
CA THR A 17 18.33 -57.40 34.94
C THR A 17 18.74 -56.65 33.69
N ILE A 18 19.05 -57.36 32.61
CA ILE A 18 19.16 -56.76 31.28
C ILE A 18 17.73 -56.38 30.89
N SER A 19 17.40 -55.09 30.94
CA SER A 19 16.13 -54.62 30.39
C SER A 19 16.16 -54.86 28.89
N ASN A 20 15.42 -55.86 28.41
CA ASN A 20 15.22 -56.06 26.98
C ASN A 20 14.49 -54.83 26.42
N VAL A 21 15.21 -54.00 25.69
CA VAL A 21 14.66 -52.85 24.97
C VAL A 21 13.91 -53.38 23.75
N ARG A 22 12.59 -53.56 23.89
CA ARG A 22 11.74 -53.96 22.75
C ARG A 22 11.52 -52.74 21.85
N ASN A 23 12.00 -52.79 20.61
CA ASN A 23 11.79 -51.75 19.57
C ASN A 23 10.39 -51.80 18.93
N ILE A 24 9.46 -52.55 19.53
CA ILE A 24 8.12 -52.81 18.98
C ILE A 24 7.12 -52.36 20.03
N SER A 25 6.38 -51.29 19.71
CA SER A 25 5.25 -50.84 20.52
C SER A 25 3.95 -51.45 19.96
N ALA A 26 3.19 -52.16 20.81
CA ALA A 26 1.91 -52.78 20.46
C ALA A 26 0.72 -52.14 21.21
N CYS A 27 0.93 -50.99 21.85
CA CYS A 27 0.00 -50.42 22.82
C CYS A 27 -0.98 -49.37 22.24
N THR A 28 -1.15 -49.30 20.92
CA THR A 28 -2.14 -48.41 20.28
C THR A 28 -3.18 -49.25 19.55
N SER A 29 -4.47 -49.00 19.84
CA SER A 29 -5.60 -49.60 19.12
C SER A 29 -6.06 -48.62 18.02
N PRO A 30 -6.16 -49.01 16.74
CA PRO A 30 -5.87 -50.33 16.17
C PRO A 30 -4.36 -50.64 16.01
N LEU A 31 -4.03 -51.94 15.91
CA LEU A 31 -2.67 -52.49 15.86
C LEU A 31 -1.88 -52.01 14.65
N TYR A 32 -1.10 -50.94 14.83
CA TYR A 32 -0.09 -50.50 13.88
C TYR A 32 1.30 -50.93 14.37
N PHE A 33 2.02 -51.72 13.57
CA PHE A 33 3.41 -52.05 13.86
C PHE A 33 4.28 -50.82 13.62
N ARG A 34 4.65 -50.13 14.70
CA ARG A 34 5.58 -48.99 14.63
C ARG A 34 6.94 -49.44 15.14
N VAL A 35 7.89 -49.56 14.21
CA VAL A 35 9.30 -49.79 14.49
C VAL A 35 9.94 -48.42 14.64
N SER A 36 10.31 -48.06 15.86
CA SER A 36 11.13 -46.88 16.14
C SER A 36 12.47 -47.37 16.67
N ASP A 37 13.57 -46.84 16.13
CA ASP A 37 14.89 -47.14 16.67
C ASP A 37 14.94 -46.72 18.14
N ALA A 38 15.32 -47.64 19.01
CA ALA A 38 15.57 -47.32 20.41
C ALA A 38 16.85 -46.49 20.49
N LEU A 39 16.69 -45.18 20.41
CA LEU A 39 17.73 -44.24 20.79
C LEU A 39 17.95 -44.40 22.29
N LEU A 40 18.96 -45.20 22.66
CA LEU A 40 19.50 -45.36 24.01
C LEU A 40 20.18 -44.07 24.50
N GLY A 41 19.57 -42.91 24.23
CA GLY A 41 20.05 -41.62 24.66
C GLY A 41 19.82 -41.44 26.16
N GLU A 42 20.76 -40.76 26.81
CA GLU A 42 20.56 -40.21 28.15
C GLU A 42 19.25 -39.39 28.17
N PRO A 43 18.39 -39.50 29.21
CA PRO A 43 17.20 -38.68 29.32
C PRO A 43 17.55 -37.20 29.12
N LEU A 44 16.81 -36.53 28.23
CA LEU A 44 17.14 -35.16 27.79
C LEU A 44 17.33 -34.25 29.00
N LYS A 45 18.54 -33.70 29.17
CA LYS A 45 18.85 -32.78 30.27
C LYS A 45 17.82 -31.66 30.27
N LYS A 46 17.15 -31.46 31.42
CA LYS A 46 16.16 -30.39 31.60
C LYS A 46 16.79 -29.07 31.16
N LYS A 47 16.16 -28.40 30.19
CA LYS A 47 16.67 -27.10 29.69
C LYS A 47 16.87 -26.18 30.88
N LYS A 48 18.11 -25.71 31.07
CA LYS A 48 18.44 -24.78 32.15
C LYS A 48 17.60 -23.52 31.99
N ARG A 49 16.97 -23.07 33.08
CA ARG A 49 16.25 -21.79 33.11
C ARG A 49 17.27 -20.69 32.78
N ILE A 50 16.99 -19.91 31.75
CA ILE A 50 17.86 -18.81 31.32
C ILE A 50 17.79 -17.72 32.40
N ASP A 51 18.93 -17.11 32.69
CA ASP A 51 19.01 -16.03 33.67
C ASP A 51 18.04 -14.89 33.32
N PRO A 52 17.32 -14.32 34.31
CA PRO A 52 16.34 -13.27 34.07
C PRO A 52 16.95 -12.04 33.40
N MET A 53 18.22 -11.76 33.65
CA MET A 53 18.96 -10.64 33.04
C MET A 53 19.22 -10.86 31.54
N ILE A 54 19.45 -12.10 31.11
CA ILE A 54 19.62 -12.44 29.68
C ILE A 54 18.28 -12.31 28.94
N ILE A 55 17.16 -12.66 29.58
CA ILE A 55 15.82 -12.51 29.00
C ILE A 55 15.50 -11.01 28.81
N LYS A 56 15.69 -10.19 29.85
CA LYS A 56 15.53 -8.73 29.76
C LYS A 56 16.39 -8.11 28.67
N ALA A 57 17.67 -8.51 28.58
CA ALA A 57 18.57 -8.02 27.54
C ALA A 57 18.11 -8.42 26.11
N ARG A 58 17.50 -9.60 25.94
CA ARG A 58 16.91 -10.01 24.65
C ARG A 58 15.67 -9.20 24.31
N GLU A 59 14.81 -8.92 25.28
CA GLU A 59 13.61 -8.09 25.12
C GLU A 59 13.97 -6.65 24.79
N GLU A 60 14.92 -6.04 25.48
CA GLU A 60 15.41 -4.69 25.18
C GLU A 60 16.03 -4.60 23.78
N ARG A 61 16.77 -5.62 23.35
CA ARG A 61 17.29 -5.70 21.97
C ARG A 61 16.14 -5.77 20.95
N ARG A 62 15.09 -6.54 21.24
CA ARG A 62 13.90 -6.64 20.36
C ARG A 62 13.16 -5.31 20.30
N LYS A 63 12.95 -4.65 21.45
CA LYS A 63 12.32 -3.33 21.54
C LYS A 63 13.09 -2.28 20.74
N LYS A 64 14.41 -2.18 20.94
CA LYS A 64 15.27 -1.24 20.19
C LYS A 64 15.27 -1.51 18.68
N ARG A 65 15.16 -2.77 18.25
CA ARG A 65 15.04 -3.12 16.82
C ARG A 65 13.70 -2.63 16.25
N LEU A 66 12.60 -2.88 16.97
CA LEU A 66 11.26 -2.44 16.58
C LEU A 66 11.17 -0.91 16.55
N GLU A 67 11.69 -0.21 17.56
CA GLU A 67 11.75 1.26 17.59
C GLU A 67 12.52 1.83 16.40
N LYS A 68 13.66 1.23 16.02
CA LYS A 68 14.41 1.66 14.83
C LYS A 68 13.64 1.42 13.54
N GLN A 69 12.90 0.31 13.46
CA GLN A 69 12.09 0.00 12.28
C GLN A 69 10.91 0.96 12.15
N ILE A 70 10.21 1.24 13.25
CA ILE A 70 9.14 2.25 13.31
C ILE A 70 9.68 3.62 12.87
N LYS A 71 10.80 4.08 13.43
CA LYS A 71 11.42 5.35 13.04
C LYS A 71 11.80 5.42 11.55
N ARG A 72 12.20 4.28 10.94
CA ARG A 72 12.47 4.21 9.50
C ARG A 72 11.17 4.36 8.72
N LEU A 73 10.16 3.56 9.04
CA LEU A 73 8.84 3.61 8.38
C LEU A 73 8.21 5.00 8.48
N GLU A 74 8.24 5.63 9.67
CA GLU A 74 7.76 7.01 9.87
C GLU A 74 8.51 8.04 9.02
N LYS A 75 9.80 7.82 8.74
CA LYS A 75 10.58 8.70 7.85
C LYS A 75 10.19 8.53 6.39
N TYR A 76 9.96 7.28 5.95
CA TYR A 76 9.56 6.98 4.57
C TYR A 76 8.14 7.46 4.25
N VAL A 77 7.18 7.28 5.17
CA VAL A 77 5.78 7.73 4.99
C VAL A 77 5.69 9.24 4.69
N LYS A 78 6.65 10.04 5.15
CA LYS A 78 6.69 11.49 4.92
C LYS A 78 7.29 11.90 3.56
N GLN A 79 7.96 10.98 2.86
CA GLN A 79 8.56 11.29 1.57
C GLN A 79 7.47 11.22 0.50
N LEU A 80 7.16 12.37 -0.10
CA LEU A 80 6.23 12.45 -1.22
C LEU A 80 6.91 11.88 -2.47
N LYS A 81 6.10 11.28 -3.35
CA LYS A 81 6.57 10.85 -4.67
C LYS A 81 7.01 12.08 -5.47
N PRO A 82 8.15 12.02 -6.18
CA PRO A 82 8.55 13.09 -7.06
C PRO A 82 7.54 13.22 -8.22
N ILE A 83 7.36 14.44 -8.72
CA ILE A 83 6.43 14.73 -9.82
C ILE A 83 7.25 14.89 -11.10
N ASP A 84 7.36 13.80 -11.86
CA ASP A 84 8.16 13.72 -13.09
C ASP A 84 7.79 14.80 -14.13
N GLU A 85 6.55 15.30 -14.14
CA GLU A 85 6.10 16.35 -15.09
C GLU A 85 6.60 17.76 -14.74
N VAL A 86 6.92 18.01 -13.48
CA VAL A 86 7.39 19.33 -13.00
C VAL A 86 8.90 19.46 -13.19
N GLU A 87 9.63 18.35 -13.09
CA GLU A 87 11.08 18.33 -13.19
C GLU A 87 11.54 18.20 -14.64
N VAL A 88 12.51 19.02 -15.04
CA VAL A 88 13.11 18.91 -16.38
C VAL A 88 14.07 17.73 -16.41
N PRO A 89 13.90 16.75 -17.32
CA PRO A 89 14.82 15.62 -17.43
C PRO A 89 16.25 16.06 -17.73
N LEU A 90 17.22 15.51 -16.99
CA LEU A 90 18.65 15.84 -17.15
C LEU A 90 19.17 15.66 -18.58
N LYS A 91 18.66 14.62 -19.28
CA LYS A 91 19.01 14.38 -20.70
C LYS A 91 18.73 15.58 -21.60
N LEU A 92 17.64 16.32 -21.36
CA LEU A 92 17.30 17.51 -22.13
C LEU A 92 18.23 18.69 -21.84
N MET A 93 18.80 18.74 -20.65
CA MET A 93 19.80 19.75 -20.30
C MET A 93 21.12 19.48 -21.04
N ASP A 94 21.55 18.22 -21.09
CA ASP A 94 22.77 17.80 -21.79
C ASP A 94 22.65 17.98 -23.32
N GLU A 95 21.50 17.60 -23.88
CA GLU A 95 21.22 17.68 -25.32
C GLU A 95 20.74 19.07 -25.78
N LYS A 96 20.75 20.06 -24.89
CA LYS A 96 20.19 21.40 -25.15
C LYS A 96 20.76 22.02 -26.43
N GLU A 97 22.08 21.99 -26.60
CA GLU A 97 22.74 22.62 -27.75
C GLU A 97 22.39 21.92 -29.08
N GLN A 98 22.21 20.59 -29.05
CA GLN A 98 21.89 19.79 -30.24
C GLN A 98 20.41 19.93 -30.63
N ARG A 99 19.51 20.08 -29.66
CA ARG A 99 18.05 20.14 -29.87
C ARG A 99 17.50 21.55 -29.99
N LEU A 100 18.29 22.58 -29.66
CA LEU A 100 17.84 23.97 -29.72
C LEU A 100 17.58 24.39 -31.17
N ARG A 101 16.31 24.68 -31.48
CA ARG A 101 15.93 25.32 -32.73
C ARG A 101 16.09 26.83 -32.56
N LYS A 102 16.95 27.46 -33.37
CA LYS A 102 17.11 28.93 -33.39
C LYS A 102 15.91 29.53 -34.15
N PRO A 103 14.98 30.25 -33.48
CA PRO A 103 13.87 30.87 -34.17
C PRO A 103 14.37 32.04 -35.04
N PRO A 104 13.68 32.36 -36.15
CA PRO A 104 13.93 33.58 -36.88
C PRO A 104 13.59 34.80 -36.02
N SER A 105 14.28 35.93 -36.24
CA SER A 105 13.88 37.21 -35.67
C SER A 105 12.52 37.61 -36.22
N LEU A 106 11.61 38.01 -35.34
CA LEU A 106 10.26 38.44 -35.72
C LEU A 106 10.32 39.82 -36.37
N SER A 107 9.47 40.05 -37.38
CA SER A 107 9.26 41.39 -37.93
C SER A 107 8.56 42.28 -36.90
N GLU A 108 8.77 43.60 -36.97
CA GLU A 108 8.10 44.57 -36.11
C GLU A 108 6.56 44.47 -36.23
N GLU A 109 6.06 44.29 -37.46
CA GLU A 109 4.64 44.11 -37.75
C GLU A 109 4.04 42.88 -37.05
N GLU A 110 4.80 41.77 -37.00
CA GLU A 110 4.37 40.54 -36.31
C GLU A 110 4.35 40.72 -34.79
N MET A 111 5.32 41.45 -34.24
CA MET A 111 5.37 41.76 -32.81
C MET A 111 4.18 42.64 -32.41
N GLU A 112 3.89 43.68 -33.17
CA GLU A 112 2.73 44.56 -32.96
C GLU A 112 1.42 43.78 -33.05
N SER A 113 1.26 42.94 -34.07
CA SER A 113 0.08 42.09 -34.25
C SER A 113 -0.15 41.17 -33.04
N ARG A 114 0.90 40.56 -32.49
CA ARG A 114 0.81 39.74 -31.27
C ARG A 114 0.40 40.55 -30.05
N ILE A 115 0.92 41.77 -29.91
CA ILE A 115 0.58 42.66 -28.79
C ILE A 115 -0.90 43.06 -28.87
N ILE A 116 -1.40 43.41 -30.06
CA ILE A 116 -2.81 43.74 -30.29
C ILE A 116 -3.69 42.54 -29.96
N LEU A 117 -3.36 41.36 -30.48
CA LEU A 117 -4.08 40.12 -30.19
C LEU A 117 -4.11 39.81 -28.69
N GLN A 118 -3.00 39.99 -27.98
CA GLN A 118 -2.93 39.79 -26.54
C GLN A 118 -3.83 40.77 -25.78
N LYS A 119 -3.88 42.05 -26.21
CA LYS A 119 -4.78 43.06 -25.61
C LYS A 119 -6.26 42.73 -25.87
N GLU A 120 -6.59 42.21 -27.04
CA GLU A 120 -7.96 41.77 -27.35
C GLU A 120 -8.34 40.53 -26.54
N TRP A 121 -7.42 39.57 -26.43
CA TRP A 121 -7.62 38.37 -25.63
C TRP A 121 -7.84 38.67 -24.15
N THR A 122 -7.08 39.61 -23.57
CA THR A 122 -7.27 40.02 -22.17
C THR A 122 -8.62 40.69 -21.96
N ARG A 123 -9.06 41.57 -22.88
CA ARG A 123 -10.40 42.18 -22.85
C ARG A 123 -11.50 41.13 -22.95
N TYR A 124 -11.35 40.16 -23.85
CA TYR A 124 -12.30 39.06 -24.02
C TYR A 124 -12.41 38.21 -22.75
N LYS A 125 -11.26 37.77 -22.20
CA LYS A 125 -11.22 36.98 -20.97
C LYS A 125 -11.77 37.72 -19.76
N TYR A 126 -11.55 39.03 -19.69
CA TYR A 126 -12.12 39.85 -18.63
C TYR A 126 -13.65 39.90 -18.72
N ARG A 127 -14.23 40.05 -19.93
CA ARG A 127 -15.69 40.00 -20.11
C ARG A 127 -16.26 38.64 -19.72
N GLN A 128 -15.64 37.55 -20.17
CA GLN A 128 -16.05 36.20 -19.79
C GLN A 128 -16.06 36.03 -18.27
N TYR A 129 -15.02 36.48 -17.58
CA TYR A 129 -14.94 36.44 -16.11
C TYR A 129 -16.06 37.25 -15.44
N LEU A 130 -16.38 38.44 -15.94
CA LEU A 130 -17.47 39.25 -15.39
C LEU A 130 -18.84 38.57 -15.57
N GLU A 131 -19.07 37.96 -16.73
CA GLU A 131 -20.30 37.20 -17.00
C GLU A 131 -20.43 35.99 -16.06
N ASP A 132 -19.35 35.22 -15.89
CA ASP A 132 -19.32 34.07 -14.98
C ASP A 132 -19.55 34.51 -13.52
N ALA A 133 -18.92 35.59 -13.08
CA ALA A 133 -19.10 36.14 -11.74
C ALA A 133 -20.55 36.60 -11.50
N GLN A 134 -21.15 37.33 -12.45
CA GLN A 134 -22.55 37.75 -12.37
C GLN A 134 -23.51 36.57 -12.33
N ALA A 135 -23.24 35.50 -13.10
CA ALA A 135 -24.05 34.29 -13.09
C ALA A 135 -23.99 33.60 -11.73
N ILE A 136 -22.80 33.47 -11.14
CA ILE A 136 -22.62 32.90 -9.79
C ILE A 136 -23.35 33.74 -8.74
N ASP A 137 -23.19 35.06 -8.77
CA ASP A 137 -23.86 35.97 -7.83
C ASP A 137 -25.39 35.86 -7.94
N SER A 138 -25.92 35.76 -9.16
CA SER A 138 -27.35 35.56 -9.41
C SER A 138 -27.84 34.22 -8.83
N ILE A 139 -27.10 33.14 -9.05
CA ILE A 139 -27.41 31.81 -8.50
C ILE A 139 -27.43 31.87 -6.98
N LEU A 140 -26.39 32.45 -6.34
CA LEU A 140 -26.30 32.56 -4.89
C LEU A 140 -27.43 33.42 -4.30
N TYR A 141 -27.75 34.55 -4.93
CA TYR A 141 -28.86 35.41 -4.51
C TYR A 141 -30.20 34.67 -4.60
N SER A 142 -30.44 33.95 -5.70
CA SER A 142 -31.67 33.17 -5.87
C SER A 142 -31.78 32.03 -4.84
N GLN A 143 -30.66 31.37 -4.53
CA GLN A 143 -30.60 30.33 -3.51
C GLN A 143 -30.92 30.89 -2.12
N GLN A 144 -30.30 32.01 -1.73
CA GLN A 144 -30.54 32.65 -0.43
C GLN A 144 -31.99 33.10 -0.29
N LYS A 145 -32.53 33.77 -1.31
CA LYS A 145 -33.92 34.20 -1.32
C LYS A 145 -34.88 33.01 -1.16
N ALA A 146 -34.63 31.91 -1.87
CA ALA A 146 -35.44 30.71 -1.75
C ALA A 146 -35.37 30.10 -0.34
N LEU A 147 -34.21 30.13 0.33
CA LEU A 147 -34.07 29.66 1.71
C LEU A 147 -34.77 30.57 2.73
N ASP A 148 -34.75 31.88 2.51
CA ASP A 148 -35.45 32.85 3.37
C ASP A 148 -36.98 32.67 3.27
N GLU A 149 -37.50 32.50 2.04
CA GLU A 149 -38.91 32.19 1.79
C GLU A 149 -39.31 30.84 2.39
N LEU A 150 -38.49 29.79 2.19
CA LEU A 150 -38.70 28.47 2.78
C LEU A 150 -38.77 28.54 4.31
N ARG A 151 -37.89 29.32 4.94
CA ARG A 151 -37.88 29.50 6.41
C ARG A 151 -39.13 30.21 6.92
N ALA A 152 -39.66 31.16 6.16
CA ALA A 152 -40.89 31.86 6.51
C ALA A 152 -42.13 30.94 6.42
N GLU A 153 -42.11 29.96 5.52
CA GLU A 153 -43.19 28.98 5.35
C GLU A 153 -43.08 27.80 6.32
N SER A 154 -41.88 27.19 6.46
CA SER A 154 -41.64 26.03 7.31
C SER A 154 -40.18 25.96 7.80
N GLU A 155 -40.00 26.05 9.12
CA GLU A 155 -38.68 25.94 9.74
C GLU A 155 -38.11 24.50 9.69
N GLU A 156 -38.97 23.48 9.72
CA GLU A 156 -38.55 22.07 9.66
C GLU A 156 -37.87 21.75 8.32
N LEU A 157 -38.48 22.17 7.21
CA LEU A 157 -37.91 21.97 5.87
C LEU A 157 -36.61 22.75 5.67
N TYR A 158 -36.50 23.94 6.26
CA TYR A 158 -35.27 24.73 6.24
C TYR A 158 -34.11 24.01 6.94
N GLN A 159 -34.38 23.38 8.09
CA GLN A 159 -33.37 22.62 8.82
C GLN A 159 -32.89 21.40 8.03
N GLU A 160 -33.79 20.73 7.30
CA GLU A 160 -33.42 19.63 6.41
C GLU A 160 -32.61 20.11 5.19
N ALA A 161 -33.04 21.19 4.54
CA ALA A 161 -32.42 21.70 3.32
C ALA A 161 -30.97 22.21 3.51
N ILE A 162 -30.62 22.65 4.73
CA ILE A 162 -29.25 23.12 5.05
C ILE A 162 -28.28 21.96 5.32
N GLN A 163 -28.78 20.76 5.59
CA GLN A 163 -27.92 19.63 5.87
C GLN A 163 -27.07 19.28 4.63
N MET A 164 -25.80 18.93 4.89
CA MET A 164 -24.91 18.47 3.84
C MET A 164 -25.33 17.09 3.37
N ASP A 165 -25.61 16.94 2.08
CA ASP A 165 -25.85 15.62 1.50
C ASP A 165 -24.52 14.86 1.31
N LEU A 166 -24.30 13.86 2.16
CA LEU A 166 -23.13 13.00 2.10
C LEU A 166 -23.15 12.08 0.88
N ALA A 167 -24.30 11.85 0.23
CA ALA A 167 -24.39 11.05 -0.98
C ALA A 167 -23.71 11.71 -2.20
N LEU A 168 -23.47 13.03 -2.14
CA LEU A 168 -22.70 13.74 -3.17
C LEU A 168 -21.21 13.39 -3.15
N LEU A 169 -20.70 12.70 -2.12
CA LEU A 169 -19.28 12.35 -2.00
C LEU A 169 -19.10 10.81 -2.08
N PRO A 170 -18.29 10.28 -3.01
CA PRO A 170 -17.43 10.96 -3.99
C PRO A 170 -18.12 11.27 -5.33
N HIS A 171 -18.12 12.53 -5.75
CA HIS A 171 -18.58 12.95 -7.08
C HIS A 171 -17.48 12.73 -8.13
N THR A 172 -17.80 12.04 -9.24
CA THR A 172 -16.89 11.86 -10.38
C THR A 172 -17.57 12.28 -11.68
N THR A 173 -16.97 13.24 -12.39
CA THR A 173 -17.43 13.71 -13.70
C THR A 173 -16.31 13.65 -14.73
N LYS A 174 -16.64 13.24 -15.95
CA LYS A 174 -15.74 13.30 -17.10
C LYS A 174 -16.01 14.59 -17.87
N GLY A 175 -14.95 15.27 -18.28
CA GLY A 175 -15.06 16.48 -19.11
C GLY A 175 -15.64 16.19 -20.50
N PRO A 176 -16.07 17.24 -21.23
CA PRO A 176 -16.57 17.09 -22.59
C PRO A 176 -15.48 16.57 -23.53
N VAL A 177 -15.88 15.70 -24.47
CA VAL A 177 -15.02 15.16 -25.53
C VAL A 177 -15.14 16.00 -26.79
N LYS A 178 -14.08 16.03 -27.62
CA LYS A 178 -14.09 16.77 -28.90
C LYS A 178 -15.16 16.25 -29.86
N THR A 179 -15.33 14.93 -29.90
CA THR A 179 -16.32 14.24 -30.73
C THR A 179 -17.14 13.29 -29.86
N PRO A 180 -18.47 13.20 -30.07
CA PRO A 180 -19.31 12.26 -29.33
C PRO A 180 -18.94 10.81 -29.66
N VAL A 181 -19.36 9.89 -28.79
CA VAL A 181 -19.08 8.45 -28.95
C VAL A 181 -19.84 7.89 -30.15
N ILE A 182 -19.14 7.14 -30.99
CA ILE A 182 -19.73 6.39 -32.10
C ILE A 182 -20.36 5.11 -31.53
N LYS A 183 -21.66 4.90 -31.78
CA LYS A 183 -22.36 3.69 -31.33
C LYS A 183 -21.77 2.45 -32.02
N ASN A 184 -21.54 1.38 -31.26
CA ASN A 184 -21.03 0.09 -31.74
C ASN A 184 -19.67 0.15 -32.45
N TYR A 185 -18.82 1.11 -32.07
CA TYR A 185 -17.44 1.13 -32.52
C TYR A 185 -16.64 0.07 -31.77
N ASP A 186 -16.18 -0.95 -32.50
CA ASP A 186 -15.26 -1.95 -31.97
C ASP A 186 -13.83 -1.41 -32.05
N SER A 187 -13.25 -1.07 -30.90
CA SER A 187 -11.88 -0.59 -30.85
C SER A 187 -10.94 -1.75 -31.15
N PRO A 188 -9.84 -1.54 -31.91
CA PRO A 188 -8.83 -2.58 -32.06
C PRO A 188 -8.31 -3.02 -30.68
N ASP A 189 -8.14 -4.33 -30.52
CA ASP A 189 -7.66 -4.94 -29.29
C ASP A 189 -6.17 -4.66 -29.06
N GLY A 190 -5.77 -4.56 -27.79
CA GLY A 190 -4.40 -4.26 -27.40
C GLY A 190 -4.17 -4.47 -25.89
N GLU A 191 -2.96 -4.90 -25.54
CA GLU A 191 -2.59 -5.11 -24.14
C GLU A 191 -2.16 -3.80 -23.47
N TYR A 192 -2.79 -3.47 -22.33
CA TYR A 192 -2.35 -2.37 -21.48
C TYR A 192 -1.29 -2.84 -20.49
N ILE A 193 -0.06 -2.37 -20.67
CA ILE A 193 1.05 -2.62 -19.73
C ILE A 193 1.27 -1.35 -18.92
N ASN A 194 1.06 -1.45 -17.60
CA ASN A 194 1.36 -0.34 -16.69
C ASN A 194 2.87 -0.17 -16.52
N THR A 195 3.41 0.95 -17.02
CA THR A 195 4.84 1.31 -16.96
C THR A 195 5.15 2.35 -15.88
N THR A 196 4.20 2.64 -14.98
CA THR A 196 4.41 3.59 -13.87
C THR A 196 5.59 3.15 -13.00
N ARG A 197 6.52 4.07 -12.76
CA ARG A 197 7.68 3.85 -11.90
C ARG A 197 7.21 3.68 -10.45
N LYS A 198 7.62 2.58 -9.81
CA LYS A 198 7.39 2.35 -8.39
C LYS A 198 8.51 2.97 -7.59
N PHE A 199 8.17 3.78 -6.59
CA PHE A 199 9.14 4.39 -5.67
C PHE A 199 9.22 3.58 -4.37
N GLU A 200 10.37 3.64 -3.68
CA GLU A 200 10.56 2.95 -2.41
C GLU A 200 9.55 3.45 -1.36
N GLY A 201 8.80 2.53 -0.74
CA GLY A 201 7.75 2.86 0.25
C GLY A 201 6.32 2.82 -0.30
N GLU A 202 6.14 2.45 -1.57
CA GLU A 202 4.83 2.10 -2.13
C GLU A 202 4.51 0.62 -1.84
N GLU A 203 3.55 0.39 -0.94
CA GLU A 203 2.72 -0.83 -0.91
C GLU A 203 1.30 -0.48 -1.36
#